data_AF-W2X9R4-F1
#
_entry.id   AF-W2X9R4-F1
#
_cell.length_a   1.000
_cell.length_b   1.000
_cell.length_c   1.000
_cell.angle_alpha   90.00
_cell.angle_beta   90.00
_cell.angle_gamma   90.00
#
_symmetry.space_group_name_H-M   'P 1'
#
loop_
_entity.id
_entity.type
_entity.pdbx_description
1 polymer ?
#
loop_
_entity_poly.entity_id
_entity_poly.type
_entity_poly.pdbx_seq_one_letter_code
_entity_poly.pdbx_strand_id
1 'polypeptide(L)' 'MSRLSGAPTFGRFEIVEQFPVNMLNMEEATQQIFEDGTLQIRMPYYAMRHQLRYRPASLFQPQDCFVW' A
#
# COMPACT_ATOMS: atom_id res chain seq x y z
N MET A 1 3.53 -42.37 30.68
CA MET A 1 3.54 -42.31 29.20
C MET A 1 2.36 -41.46 28.76
N SER A 2 2.59 -40.22 28.33
CA SER A 2 1.56 -39.30 27.85
C SER A 2 1.21 -39.66 26.40
N ARG A 3 -0.02 -40.12 26.16
CA ARG A 3 -0.58 -40.29 24.83
C ARG A 3 -0.99 -38.90 24.33
N LEU A 4 -0.13 -38.26 23.55
CA LEU A 4 -0.52 -37.12 22.73
C LEU A 4 -1.58 -37.65 21.74
N SER A 5 -2.85 -37.46 22.07
CA SER A 5 -3.97 -37.72 21.15
C SER A 5 -3.83 -36.73 19.99
N GLY A 6 -3.15 -37.17 18.93
CA GLY A 6 -2.87 -36.39 17.72
C GLY A 6 -4.12 -36.18 16.89
N ALA A 7 -5.07 -35.40 17.41
CA ALA A 7 -6.06 -34.78 16.55
C ALA A 7 -5.34 -33.68 15.75
N PRO A 8 -5.34 -33.73 14.41
CA PRO A 8 -4.74 -32.67 13.61
C PRO A 8 -5.52 -31.37 13.87
N THR A 9 -4.86 -30.40 14.49
CA THR A 9 -5.39 -29.04 14.65
C THR A 9 -5.16 -28.28 13.35
N PHE A 10 -6.23 -28.06 12.59
CA PHE A 10 -6.20 -27.21 11.40
C PHE A 10 -6.43 -25.75 11.82
N GLY A 11 -5.48 -24.87 11.50
CA GLY A 11 -5.64 -23.42 11.61
C GLY A 11 -5.97 -22.83 10.25
N ARG A 12 -7.00 -21.99 10.18
CA ARG A 12 -7.29 -21.16 9.01
C ARG A 12 -7.21 -19.70 9.43
N PHE A 13 -6.50 -18.90 8.64
CA PHE A 13 -6.48 -17.45 8.77
C PHE A 13 -6.69 -16.81 7.40
N GLU A 14 -7.14 -15.56 7.42
CA GLU A 14 -7.38 -14.74 6.24
C GLU A 14 -6.83 -13.35 6.51
N ILE A 15 -6.13 -12.77 5.54
CA ILE A 15 -5.56 -11.43 5.62
C ILE A 15 -6.15 -10.64 4.47
N VAL A 16 -6.81 -9.53 4.81
CA VAL A 16 -7.40 -8.61 3.83
C VAL A 16 -6.83 -7.22 4.10
N GLU A 17 -6.14 -6.67 3.11
CA GLU A 17 -5.60 -5.32 3.14
C GLU A 17 -6.20 -4.50 2.00
N GLN A 18 -6.53 -3.24 2.29
CA GLN A 18 -7.05 -2.30 1.30
C GLN A 18 -5.95 -1.34 0.89
N PHE A 19 -5.72 -1.24 -0.41
CA PHE A 19 -4.75 -0.32 -0.98
C PHE A 19 -5.45 0.71 -1.87
N PRO A 20 -4.92 1.94 -1.97
CA PRO A 20 -5.47 2.91 -2.89
C PRO A 20 -5.32 2.45 -4.34
N VAL A 21 -6.25 2.90 -5.19
CA VAL A 21 -6.34 2.49 -6.59
C VAL A 21 -5.06 2.84 -7.34
N ASN A 22 -4.53 1.89 -8.14
CA ASN A 22 -3.31 2.02 -8.95
C ASN A 22 -2.00 2.23 -8.18
N MET A 23 -1.95 1.98 -6.87
CA MET A 23 -0.71 2.13 -6.09
C MET A 23 0.16 0.88 -6.04
N LEU A 24 -0.42 -0.31 -6.22
CA LEU A 24 0.30 -1.57 -6.20
C LEU A 24 0.49 -2.14 -7.59
N ASN A 25 1.71 -2.61 -7.86
CA ASN A 25 1.96 -3.45 -9.03
C ASN A 25 1.80 -4.92 -8.65
N MET A 26 0.64 -5.48 -8.96
CA MET A 26 0.36 -6.89 -8.72
C MET A 26 1.14 -7.83 -9.64
N GLU A 27 1.62 -7.35 -10.80
CA GLU A 27 2.42 -8.16 -11.73
C GLU A 27 3.82 -8.43 -11.19
N GLU A 28 4.36 -7.51 -10.38
CA GLU A 28 5.65 -7.64 -9.72
C GLU A 28 5.54 -8.12 -8.26
N ALA A 29 4.34 -8.45 -7.79
CA ALA A 29 4.15 -8.97 -6.44
C ALA A 29 4.85 -10.34 -6.31
N THR A 30 5.57 -10.54 -5.21
CA THR A 30 6.27 -11.81 -4.93
C THR A 30 5.84 -12.40 -3.60
N GLN A 31 5.84 -13.73 -3.53
CA GLN A 31 5.53 -14.49 -2.32
C GLN A 31 6.62 -15.53 -2.08
N GLN A 32 7.11 -15.62 -0.85
CA GLN A 32 8.12 -16.59 -0.45
C GLN A 32 7.78 -17.17 0.93
N ILE A 33 7.98 -18.48 1.07
CA ILE A 33 7.91 -19.18 2.36
C ILE A 33 9.33 -19.57 2.74
N PHE A 34 9.75 -19.20 3.95
CA PHE A 34 11.05 -19.54 4.50
C PHE A 34 11.01 -20.84 5.30
N GLU A 35 12.19 -21.43 5.54
CA GLU A 35 12.34 -22.70 6.28
C GLU A 35 11.83 -22.61 7.72
N ASP A 36 11.81 -21.41 8.31
CA ASP A 36 11.29 -21.13 9.65
C ASP A 36 9.76 -21.04 9.71
N GLY A 37 9.07 -21.18 8.57
CA GLY A 37 7.62 -21.07 8.45
C GLY A 37 7.11 -19.64 8.22
N THR A 38 7.99 -18.65 8.07
CA THR A 38 7.60 -17.28 7.78
C THR A 38 7.08 -17.14 6.34
N LEU A 39 5.88 -16.59 6.17
CA LEU A 39 5.34 -16.17 4.88
C LEU A 39 5.66 -14.70 4.64
N GLN A 40 6.42 -14.40 3.58
CA GLN A 40 6.70 -13.04 3.14
C GLN A 40 5.98 -12.75 1.83
N ILE A 41 5.19 -11.68 1.83
CA ILE A 41 4.50 -11.14 0.66
C ILE A 41 5.09 -9.76 0.41
N ARG A 42 5.62 -9.52 -0.79
CA ARG A 42 6.15 -8.21 -1.20
C ARG A 42 5.28 -7.66 -2.32
N MET A 43 4.71 -6.48 -2.08
CA MET A 43 3.88 -5.76 -3.04
C MET A 43 4.58 -4.43 -3.37
N PRO A 44 5.18 -4.29 -4.56
CA PRO A 44 5.83 -3.05 -4.96
C PRO A 44 4.81 -1.91 -5.01
N TYR A 45 5.15 -0.82 -4.32
CA TYR A 45 4.36 0.39 -4.26
C TYR A 45 4.97 1.44 -5.18
N TYR A 46 4.22 1.86 -6.20
CA TYR A 46 4.58 3.03 -6.98
C TYR A 46 3.77 4.21 -6.45
N ALA A 47 4.47 5.14 -5.80
CA ALA A 47 3.93 6.48 -5.66
C ALA A 47 3.76 7.04 -7.08
N MET A 48 2.54 7.05 -7.61
CA MET A 48 2.24 7.91 -8.75
C MET A 48 2.60 9.33 -8.32
N ARG A 49 3.76 9.82 -8.74
CA ARG A 49 4.10 11.24 -8.72
C ARG A 49 3.04 11.90 -9.60
N HIS A 50 1.90 12.26 -9.01
CA HIS A 50 1.11 13.35 -9.54
C HIS A 50 2.09 14.51 -9.59
N GLN A 51 2.56 14.85 -10.79
CA GLN A 51 3.09 16.18 -11.01
C GLN A 51 1.94 17.10 -10.65
N LEU A 52 1.95 17.60 -9.41
CA LEU A 52 1.22 18.79 -9.05
C LEU A 52 1.73 19.83 -10.02
N ARG A 53 1.05 19.97 -11.17
CA ARG A 53 1.24 21.10 -12.06
C ARG A 53 0.87 22.28 -11.20
N TYR A 54 1.89 22.91 -10.63
CA TYR A 54 1.80 24.20 -10.01
C TYR A 54 1.23 25.13 -11.08
N ARG A 55 -0.09 25.29 -11.09
CA ARG A 55 -0.73 26.44 -11.71
C ARG A 55 -0.62 27.53 -10.65
N PRO A 56 0.26 28.53 -10.81
CA PRO A 56 0.13 29.71 -9.98
C PRO A 56 -1.28 30.24 -10.21
N ALA A 57 -2.12 30.16 -9.17
CA ALA A 57 -3.28 31.03 -9.11
C ALA A 57 -2.70 32.44 -9.12
N SER A 58 -2.89 33.15 -10.23
CA SER A 58 -2.53 34.55 -10.35
C SER A 58 -3.29 35.34 -9.30
N LEU A 59 -2.70 35.53 -8.12
CA LEU A 59 -3.24 36.35 -7.04
C LEU A 59 -2.95 37.85 -7.22
N PHE A 60 -2.38 38.25 -8.36
CA PHE A 60 -2.16 39.64 -8.69
C PHE A 60 -2.69 39.93 -10.09
N GLN A 61 -3.99 40.25 -10.17
CA GLN A 61 -4.48 41.07 -11.28
C GLN A 61 -4.05 42.52 -10.99
N PRO A 62 -3.32 43.22 -11.87
CA PRO A 62 -2.80 44.58 -11.62
C PRO A 62 -3.87 45.69 -11.53
N GLN A 63 -5.14 45.34 -11.35
CA GLN A 63 -6.26 46.28 -11.37
C GLN A 63 -6.79 46.63 -9.95
N ASP A 64 -6.33 45.92 -8.91
CA ASP A 64 -6.90 46.04 -7.56
C ASP A 64 -6.10 46.93 -6.58
N CYS A 65 -5.17 47.77 -7.06
CA CYS A 65 -4.34 48.60 -6.16
C CYS A 65 -4.23 50.06 -6.62
N PHE A 66 -5.35 50.81 -6.59
CA PHE A 66 -5.32 52.27 -6.46
C PHE A 66 -6.52 52.78 -5.67
N VAL A 67 -6.37 52.95 -4.35
CA VAL A 67 -7.17 53.89 -3.55
C VAL A 67 -6.27 54.46 -2.44
N TRP A 68 -5.95 55.75 -2.59
CA TRP A 68 -5.33 56.77 -1.70
C TRP A 68 -4.35 56.34 -0.60
#